data_AF-A0A6L2PTS5-F1
#
_entry.id   AF-A0A6L2PTS5-F1
#
_cell.length_a   1.000
_cell.length_b   1.000
_cell.length_c   1.000
_cell.angle_alpha   90.00
_cell.angle_beta   90.00
_cell.angle_gamma   90.00
#
_symmetry.space_group_name_H-M   'P 1'
#
loop_
_entity.id
_entity.type
_entity.pdbx_description
1 polymer ?
#
loop_
_entity_poly.entity_id
_entity_poly.type
_entity_poly.pdbx_seq_one_letter_code
_entity_poly.pdbx_strand_id
1 'polypeptide(L)' 'MSVLHNKYKGLLSKGVLLLQGNACPHSAAVTIEAVGQLKFELLPHPTYSLDLASSDYHMFEPPKEALRG' A
#
# COMPACT_ATOMS: atom_id res chain seq x y z
N MET A 1 15.36 5.79 -4.85
CA MET A 1 15.08 4.92 -3.68
C MET A 1 15.56 5.45 -2.31
N SER A 2 16.19 6.63 -2.14
CA SER A 2 16.85 6.98 -0.85
C SER A 2 16.02 7.80 0.16
N VAL A 3 15.00 8.53 -0.29
CA VAL A 3 14.35 9.55 0.57
C VAL A 3 13.47 8.92 1.67
N LEU A 4 12.69 7.90 1.33
CA LEU A 4 11.85 7.17 2.29
C LEU A 4 12.70 6.42 3.32
N HIS A 5 13.84 5.86 2.89
CA HIS A 5 14.70 5.06 3.76
C HIS A 5 15.34 5.90 4.87
N ASN A 6 15.70 7.16 4.59
CA ASN A 6 16.30 8.03 5.60
C ASN A 6 15.27 8.56 6.60
N LYS A 7 14.08 8.97 6.13
CA LYS A 7 13.02 9.55 7.00
C LYS A 7 12.40 8.53 7.93
N TYR A 8 12.30 7.27 7.51
CA TYR A 8 11.61 6.21 8.26
C TYR A 8 12.54 5.09 8.72
N LYS A 9 13.86 5.32 8.76
CA LYS A 9 14.89 4.30 9.05
C LYS A 9 14.59 3.43 10.29
N GLY A 10 14.12 4.05 11.38
CA GLY A 10 13.75 3.34 12.62
C GLY A 10 12.39 2.64 12.61
N LEU A 11 11.49 3.02 11.68
CA LEU A 11 10.23 2.31 11.43
C LEU A 11 10.48 1.10 10.52
N LEU A 12 11.27 1.28 9.47
CA LEU A 12 11.63 0.22 8.52
C LEU A 12 12.44 -0.90 9.17
N SER A 13 13.18 -0.63 10.26
CA SER A 13 13.92 -1.67 11.01
C SER A 13 13.03 -2.68 11.71
N LYS A 14 11.73 -2.40 11.91
CA LYS A 14 10.75 -3.33 12.51
C LYS A 14 10.02 -4.19 11.48
N GLY A 15 10.39 -4.08 10.20
CA GLY A 15 9.63 -4.65 9.09
C GLY A 15 8.48 -3.73 8.67
N VAL A 16 8.06 -3.88 7.42
CA VAL A 16 6.94 -3.11 6.84
C VAL A 16 5.90 -4.09 6.34
N LEU A 17 4.68 -3.92 6.83
CA LEU A 17 3.51 -4.59 6.30
C LEU A 17 2.91 -3.71 5.18
N LEU A 18 2.81 -4.26 3.99
CA LEU A 18 2.21 -3.60 2.84
C LEU A 18 0.79 -4.12 2.64
N LEU A 19 -0.19 -3.23 2.79
CA LEU A 19 -1.58 -3.50 2.42
C LEU A 19 -1.87 -2.84 1.07
N GLN A 20 -2.15 -3.65 0.06
CA GLN A 20 -2.45 -3.19 -1.30
C GLN A 20 -3.60 -3.99 -1.90
N GLY A 21 -4.44 -3.36 -2.71
CA GLY A 21 -5.52 -4.04 -3.42
C GLY A 21 -5.00 -5.05 -4.45
N ASN A 22 -5.83 -6.03 -4.83
CA ASN A 22 -5.47 -7.06 -5.81
C ASN A 22 -5.56 -6.60 -7.28
N ALA A 23 -5.23 -5.34 -7.58
CA ALA A 23 -5.24 -4.86 -8.96
C ALA A 23 -4.14 -5.54 -9.77
N CYS A 24 -4.38 -5.79 -11.07
CA CYS A 24 -3.44 -6.51 -11.95
C CYS A 24 -1.99 -5.97 -11.91
N PRO A 25 -1.73 -4.64 -11.90
CA PRO A 25 -0.37 -4.12 -11.76
C PRO A 25 0.33 -4.51 -10.45
N HIS A 26 -0.43 -4.80 -9.40
CA HIS A 26 0.08 -5.13 -8.07
C HIS A 26 0.44 -6.60 -7.94
N SER A 27 -0.22 -7.45 -8.73
CA SER A 27 0.08 -8.88 -8.83
C SER A 27 1.10 -9.19 -9.95
N ALA A 28 1.56 -8.18 -10.68
CA ALA A 28 2.60 -8.32 -11.69
C ALA A 28 3.93 -8.77 -11.04
N ALA A 29 4.66 -9.65 -11.72
CA ALA A 29 5.92 -10.21 -11.22
C ALA A 29 6.94 -9.13 -10.83
N VAL A 30 7.03 -8.06 -11.61
CA VAL A 30 7.92 -6.91 -11.32
C VAL A 30 7.59 -6.24 -9.98
N THR A 31 6.30 -6.18 -9.61
CA THR A 31 5.86 -5.58 -8.36
C THR A 31 6.16 -6.51 -7.19
N ILE A 32 5.89 -7.80 -7.35
CA ILE A 32 6.22 -8.81 -6.32
C ILE A 32 7.73 -8.87 -6.07
N GLU A 33 8.54 -8.80 -7.12
CA GLU A 33 9.99 -8.74 -7.01
C GLU A 33 10.46 -7.49 -6.26
N ALA A 34 9.91 -6.32 -6.60
CA ALA A 34 10.24 -5.07 -5.92
C ALA A 34 9.87 -5.11 -4.42
N VAL A 35 8.71 -5.68 -4.07
CA VAL A 35 8.28 -5.88 -2.67
C VAL A 35 9.27 -6.77 -1.92
N GLY A 36 9.73 -7.86 -2.55
CA GLY A 36 10.75 -8.75 -1.98
C GLY A 36 12.11 -8.06 -1.79
N GLN A 37 12.57 -7.28 -2.76
CA GLN A 37 13.82 -6.51 -2.67
C GLN A 37 13.77 -5.48 -1.53
N LEU A 38 12.59 -4.91 -1.26
CA LEU A 38 12.37 -3.96 -0.17
C LEU A 38 12.18 -4.64 1.19
N LYS A 39 12.11 -5.99 1.23
CA LYS A 39 11.83 -6.79 2.44
C LYS A 39 10.50 -6.41 3.10
N PHE A 40 9.52 -6.07 2.28
CA PHE A 40 8.17 -5.78 2.75
C PHE A 40 7.36 -7.07 2.77
N GLU A 41 6.53 -7.22 3.79
CA GLU A 41 5.60 -8.35 3.90
C GLU A 41 4.25 -7.92 3.35
N LEU A 42 3.76 -8.64 2.33
CA LEU A 42 2.48 -8.35 1.72
C LEU A 42 1.36 -8.95 2.57
N LEU A 43 0.43 -8.11 3.03
CA LEU A 43 -0.74 -8.58 3.75
C LEU A 43 -1.76 -9.18 2.78
N PRO A 44 -2.36 -10.35 3.11
CA PRO A 44 -3.41 -10.93 2.30
C PRO A 44 -4.61 -9.99 2.28
N HIS A 45 -5.03 -9.57 1.08
CA HIS A 45 -6.23 -8.76 0.90
C HIS A 45 -7.30 -9.57 0.15
N PRO A 46 -8.51 -9.71 0.69
CA PRO A 46 -9.60 -10.37 -0.02
C PRO A 46 -9.94 -9.61 -1.31
N THR A 47 -10.30 -10.36 -2.36
CA THR A 47 -10.64 -9.80 -3.66
C THR A 47 -11.81 -8.82 -3.51
N TYR A 48 -11.65 -7.58 -4.00
CA TYR A 48 -12.68 -6.54 -4.04
C TYR A 48 -13.30 -6.14 -2.69
N SER A 49 -12.53 -6.10 -1.62
CA SER A 49 -12.99 -5.51 -0.36
C SER A 49 -12.62 -4.03 -0.27
N LEU A 50 -13.41 -3.19 -0.94
CA LEU A 50 -13.23 -1.73 -0.92
C LEU A 50 -13.30 -1.14 0.50
N ASP A 51 -14.01 -1.81 1.41
CA ASP A 51 -14.17 -1.42 2.82
C ASP A 51 -12.93 -1.72 3.70
N LEU A 52 -12.01 -2.58 3.23
CA LEU A 52 -10.86 -3.03 4.02
C LEU A 52 -9.59 -2.23 3.72
N ALA A 53 -9.56 -1.48 2.62
CA ALA A 53 -8.44 -0.61 2.31
C ALA A 53 -8.62 0.73 3.05
N SER A 54 -7.84 0.94 4.12
CA SER A 54 -7.97 2.19 4.91
C SER A 54 -7.77 3.46 4.06
N SER A 55 -7.05 3.37 2.93
CA SER A 55 -6.92 4.48 1.99
C SER A 55 -8.25 4.83 1.30
N ASP A 56 -9.00 3.82 0.84
CA ASP A 56 -10.21 4.04 0.04
C ASP A 56 -11.36 4.61 0.88
N TYR A 57 -11.42 4.20 2.16
CA TYR A 57 -12.42 4.69 3.11
C TYR A 57 -11.97 5.96 3.85
N HIS A 58 -10.78 6.01 4.44
CA HIS A 58 -10.41 7.13 5.32
C HIS A 58 -9.71 8.27 4.58
N MET A 59 -8.86 7.97 3.59
CA MET A 59 -8.06 9.00 2.91
C MET A 59 -8.78 9.60 1.70
N PHE A 60 -9.49 8.77 0.93
CA PHE A 60 -10.11 9.21 -0.33
C PHE A 60 -11.59 9.56 -0.22
N GLU A 61 -12.26 9.26 0.89
CA GLU A 61 -13.65 9.70 1.10
C GLU A 61 -13.78 11.23 1.25
N PRO A 62 -12.99 11.93 2.11
CA PRO A 62 -13.13 13.38 2.24
C PRO A 62 -12.86 14.16 0.94
N PRO A 63 -11.84 13.80 0.12
CA PRO A 63 -11.67 14.39 -1.20
C PRO A 63 -12.82 14.11 -2.18
N LYS A 64 -13.49 12.94 -2.10
CA LYS A 64 -14.64 12.64 -2.96
C LYS A 64 -15.81 13.57 -2.66
N GLU A 65 -16.07 13.86 -1.39
CA GLU A 65 -17.12 14.79 -0.98
C GLU A 65 -16.80 16.23 -1.43
N ALA A 66 -15.54 16.65 -1.32
CA ALA A 66 -15.11 17.96 -1.80
C ALA A 66 -15.19 18.13 -3.33
N LEU A 67 -15.17 17.02 -4.08
CA LEU A 67 -15.29 16.99 -5.54
C LEU A 67 -16.72 16.66 -6.00
N ARG A 68 -17.67 16.51 -5.06
CA ARG A 68 -19.08 16.26 -5.33
C ARG A 68 -19.72 17.60 -5.70
N GLY A 69 -19.96 17.80 -7.00
CA GLY A 69 -20.58 19.02 -7.54
C GLY A 69 -22.00 19.26 -7.03
#